data_AF-A0A954JMD3-F1
#
_entry.id   AF-A0A954JMD3-F1
#
_cell.length_a   1.000
_cell.length_b   1.000
_cell.length_c   1.000
_cell.angle_alpha   90.00
_cell.angle_beta   90.00
_cell.angle_gamma   90.00
#
_symmetry.space_group_name_H-M   'P 1'
#
loop_
_entity.id
_entity.type
_entity.pdbx_description
1 polymer ?
#
loop_
_entity_poly.entity_id
_entity_poly.type
_entity_poly.pdbx_seq_one_letter_code
_entity_poly.pdbx_strand_id
1 'polypeptide(L)'
;MAGTLRLGVAGALREADAPDPTSEQPGAFFGAPPPRFAKKKAMRNHRTPSRSQLGDWKIRSESGILVSPPNSFEIARQFMRATSLLILLAGLAPALLAQDKPATEKPATKLVPLNEKKTILLDKPGGRVLLKTKICLKEGVLEMLACPRQTKEHESILSFDGEAHLVHAALLALGAEPGGPAKFQPKYVPPQGQTIDIFINWKDADGQDQRVPAQRWIRHATMRYFEFPLEKVPEGVVIERKEDSLRYDEFNKYLIWFGTMTKTQREKFLAMSEDKDYQKAVKSLYEQGQPREMKADFVFVGSKFAKLDDGTERYLAQDGSLICVANFSDAMIDINVKSSADNAAGLTFEPWTERLPDVETEVTLELIPRGLDKANEKKEDEE
;
A
#
# COMPACT_ATOMS: atom_id res chain seq x y z
N MET A 1 10.81 42.93 -70.84
CA MET A 1 12.23 42.62 -70.57
C MET A 1 12.25 41.31 -69.79
N ALA A 2 12.57 40.19 -70.45
CA ALA A 2 13.88 39.53 -70.40
C ALA A 2 14.16 38.92 -69.00
N GLY A 3 14.45 37.63 -68.83
CA GLY A 3 14.75 36.60 -69.81
C GLY A 3 14.83 35.20 -69.18
N THR A 4 14.73 34.25 -70.09
CA THR A 4 14.77 32.79 -70.00
C THR A 4 16.15 32.26 -69.62
N LEU A 5 16.22 31.09 -68.97
CA LEU A 5 17.19 30.06 -69.37
C LEU A 5 16.56 28.65 -69.30
N ARG A 6 16.65 27.96 -70.44
CA ARG A 6 16.32 26.54 -70.70
C ARG A 6 17.45 25.63 -70.14
N LEU A 7 17.46 24.30 -70.10
CA LEU A 7 16.86 23.21 -70.89
C LEU A 7 17.23 21.88 -70.18
N GLY A 8 16.46 20.80 -70.36
CA GLY A 8 16.95 19.42 -70.10
C GLY A 8 15.84 18.40 -69.89
N VAL A 9 15.77 17.39 -70.76
CA VAL A 9 14.58 16.56 -71.06
C VAL A 9 14.84 15.08 -70.74
N ALA A 10 13.75 14.37 -70.39
CA ALA A 10 13.43 12.94 -70.56
C ALA A 10 14.01 11.87 -69.61
N GLY A 11 13.12 10.94 -69.23
CA GLY A 11 13.46 9.59 -68.78
C GLY A 11 12.37 8.95 -67.93
N ALA A 12 11.54 8.09 -68.54
CA ALA A 12 10.42 7.40 -67.92
C ALA A 12 10.83 6.06 -67.23
N LEU A 13 9.88 5.53 -66.44
CA LEU A 13 9.68 4.12 -66.02
C LEU A 13 10.60 3.53 -64.92
N ARG A 14 10.02 3.20 -63.76
CA ARG A 14 9.64 1.82 -63.38
C ARG A 14 9.03 1.77 -61.98
N GLU A 15 7.88 1.09 -61.90
CA GLU A 15 7.31 0.52 -60.68
C GLU A 15 8.31 -0.46 -60.05
N ALA A 16 8.40 -0.46 -58.72
CA ALA A 16 9.08 -1.48 -57.95
C ALA A 16 8.16 -1.94 -56.82
N ASP A 17 7.88 -3.24 -56.88
CA ASP A 17 6.98 -4.01 -56.03
C ASP A 17 7.37 -4.03 -54.55
N ALA A 18 6.34 -4.24 -53.73
CA ALA A 18 6.43 -4.49 -52.29
C ALA A 18 7.14 -5.83 -51.98
N PRO A 19 7.92 -5.92 -50.88
CA PRO A 19 8.43 -7.19 -50.41
C PRO A 19 7.42 -7.93 -49.51
N ASP A 20 7.19 -9.18 -49.89
CA ASP A 20 6.49 -10.28 -49.20
C ASP A 20 7.18 -10.66 -47.86
N PRO A 21 6.46 -10.77 -46.73
CA PRO A 21 7.02 -11.26 -45.48
C PRO A 21 6.70 -12.75 -45.26
N THR A 22 7.46 -13.63 -45.91
CA THR A 22 7.63 -15.01 -45.42
C THR A 22 9.10 -15.39 -45.37
N SER A 23 9.69 -15.32 -44.19
CA SER A 23 10.77 -16.24 -43.80
C SER A 23 10.81 -16.39 -42.28
N GLU A 24 10.92 -17.64 -41.90
CA GLU A 24 10.68 -18.22 -40.59
C GLU A 24 11.75 -17.82 -39.56
N GLN A 25 11.32 -17.55 -38.33
CA GLN A 25 12.16 -17.70 -37.14
C GLN A 25 11.73 -18.95 -36.36
N PRO A 26 12.67 -19.82 -35.93
CA PRO A 26 12.33 -20.97 -35.12
C PRO A 26 12.32 -20.63 -33.62
N GLY A 27 11.29 -21.13 -32.91
CA GLY A 27 11.48 -21.70 -31.57
C GLY A 27 10.90 -20.97 -30.36
N ALA A 28 9.60 -20.67 -30.35
CA ALA A 28 8.85 -20.48 -29.11
C ALA A 28 8.69 -21.83 -28.37
N PHE A 29 9.18 -21.92 -27.13
CA PHE A 29 8.88 -23.06 -26.26
C PHE A 29 7.50 -22.85 -25.63
N PHE A 30 6.60 -23.78 -25.94
CA PHE A 30 5.22 -23.84 -25.46
C PHE A 30 5.15 -24.02 -23.93
N GLY A 31 4.32 -23.19 -23.30
CA GLY A 31 3.81 -23.43 -21.95
C GLY A 31 2.95 -24.70 -21.92
N ALA A 32 3.22 -25.57 -20.96
CA ALA A 32 2.33 -26.68 -20.63
C ALA A 32 1.03 -26.13 -20.01
N PRO A 33 -0.16 -26.62 -20.40
CA PRO A 33 -1.41 -26.24 -19.74
C PRO A 33 -1.51 -26.91 -18.35
N PRO A 34 -2.18 -26.28 -17.37
CA PRO A 34 -2.34 -26.85 -16.04
C PRO A 34 -3.22 -28.12 -16.07
N PRO A 35 -3.05 -29.05 -15.11
CA PRO A 35 -3.84 -30.27 -15.08
C PRO A 35 -5.32 -29.97 -14.81
N ARG A 36 -6.18 -30.55 -15.63
CA ARG A 36 -7.64 -30.53 -15.47
C ARG A 36 -8.02 -31.26 -14.16
N PHE A 37 -8.62 -30.53 -13.23
CA PHE A 37 -9.32 -31.12 -12.08
C PHE A 37 -10.45 -32.04 -12.56
N ALA A 38 -10.34 -33.32 -12.24
CA ALA A 38 -11.42 -34.27 -12.42
C ALA A 38 -12.60 -33.90 -11.50
N LYS A 39 -13.74 -33.56 -12.09
CA LYS A 39 -15.03 -33.38 -11.40
C LYS A 39 -15.42 -34.69 -10.72
N LYS A 40 -15.24 -34.80 -9.40
CA LYS A 40 -15.96 -35.80 -8.60
C LYS A 40 -17.37 -35.27 -8.34
N LYS A 41 -18.36 -36.01 -8.87
CA LYS A 41 -19.79 -35.89 -8.55
C LYS A 41 -19.99 -35.86 -7.03
N ALA A 42 -20.52 -34.76 -6.52
CA ALA A 42 -21.10 -34.74 -5.19
C ALA A 42 -22.42 -35.53 -5.23
N MET A 43 -22.44 -36.73 -4.66
CA MET A 43 -23.69 -37.40 -4.31
C MET A 43 -24.26 -36.72 -3.06
N ARG A 44 -25.44 -36.16 -3.24
CA ARG A 44 -26.32 -35.60 -2.22
C ARG A 44 -26.96 -36.78 -1.46
N ASN A 45 -26.58 -37.00 -0.20
CA ASN A 45 -27.35 -37.82 0.71
C ASN A 45 -27.72 -36.99 1.93
N HIS A 46 -29.02 -36.65 2.01
CA HIS A 46 -29.67 -36.25 3.25
C HIS A 46 -29.55 -37.38 4.28
N ARG A 47 -29.05 -37.06 5.48
CA ARG A 47 -29.42 -37.68 6.76
C ARG A 47 -28.78 -36.87 7.89
N THR A 48 -29.63 -36.16 8.62
CA THR A 48 -29.36 -35.69 9.98
C THR A 48 -29.13 -36.89 10.90
N PRO A 49 -28.18 -36.82 11.86
CA PRO A 49 -28.23 -37.66 13.03
C PRO A 49 -28.65 -36.86 14.27
N SER A 50 -29.68 -37.40 14.91
CA SER A 50 -30.19 -37.02 16.22
C SER A 50 -29.20 -37.35 17.33
N ARG A 51 -29.28 -36.53 18.37
CA ARG A 51 -28.72 -36.71 19.71
C ARG A 51 -29.11 -38.07 20.32
N SER A 52 -28.11 -38.93 20.56
CA SER A 52 -27.98 -39.86 21.70
C SER A 52 -27.08 -41.03 21.31
N GLN A 53 -25.95 -41.17 21.99
CA GLN A 53 -25.58 -42.37 22.75
C GLN A 53 -24.14 -42.23 23.23
N LEU A 54 -24.00 -42.20 24.55
CA LEU A 54 -22.74 -42.33 25.27
C LEU A 54 -22.15 -43.73 25.01
N GLY A 55 -20.85 -43.77 24.76
CA GLY A 55 -20.04 -44.99 24.77
C GLY A 55 -18.71 -44.69 25.46
N ASP A 56 -18.57 -45.23 26.66
CA ASP A 56 -17.41 -45.12 27.55
C ASP A 56 -16.10 -45.57 26.90
N TRP A 57 -15.06 -44.73 27.01
CA TRP A 57 -13.66 -45.14 26.84
C TRP A 57 -12.88 -44.80 28.12
N LYS A 58 -12.67 -45.83 28.95
CA LYS A 58 -11.73 -45.80 30.09
C LYS A 58 -10.31 -45.99 29.57
N ILE A 59 -9.45 -45.01 29.79
CA ILE A 59 -7.99 -45.18 29.79
C ILE A 59 -7.55 -45.23 31.26
N ARG A 60 -6.98 -46.37 31.67
CA ARG A 60 -6.27 -46.52 32.95
C ARG A 60 -4.94 -45.79 32.84
N SER A 61 -4.64 -44.91 33.79
CA SER A 61 -3.27 -44.55 34.15
C SER A 61 -3.04 -44.90 35.62
N GLU A 62 -1.97 -45.65 35.86
CA GLU A 62 -1.45 -45.97 37.20
C GLU A 62 -0.60 -44.80 37.68
N SER A 63 -1.08 -44.10 38.71
CA SER A 63 -0.29 -43.50 39.81
C SER A 63 -1.21 -42.55 40.57
N GLY A 64 -1.60 -42.96 41.78
CA GLY A 64 -2.44 -42.16 42.66
C GLY A 64 -1.64 -41.01 43.27
N ILE A 65 -2.26 -39.83 43.34
CA ILE A 65 -2.45 -38.99 44.53
C ILE A 65 -3.41 -37.86 44.09
N LEU A 66 -4.49 -37.71 44.86
CA LEU A 66 -5.65 -36.88 44.57
C LEU A 66 -5.60 -35.61 45.45
N VAL A 67 -5.54 -34.42 44.85
CA VAL A 67 -5.90 -33.16 45.53
C VAL A 67 -6.55 -32.21 44.52
N SER A 68 -7.80 -31.83 44.78
CA SER A 68 -8.63 -30.92 43.98
C SER A 68 -8.20 -29.45 44.17
N PRO A 69 -8.32 -28.57 43.14
CA PRO A 69 -8.16 -27.13 43.33
C PRO A 69 -9.49 -26.47 43.75
N PRO A 70 -9.50 -25.50 44.68
CA PRO A 70 -10.68 -24.69 44.94
C PRO A 70 -10.84 -23.54 43.93
N ASN A 71 -12.09 -23.32 43.53
CA ASN A 71 -12.57 -22.13 42.83
C ASN A 71 -12.28 -20.87 43.67
N SER A 72 -11.71 -19.84 43.04
CA SER A 72 -11.51 -18.54 43.68
C SER A 72 -12.32 -17.46 42.95
N PHE A 73 -13.62 -17.43 43.27
CA PHE A 73 -14.43 -16.22 43.30
C PHE A 73 -14.59 -15.89 44.79
N GLU A 74 -13.62 -15.16 45.36
CA GLU A 74 -13.77 -14.36 46.59
C GLU A 74 -12.41 -13.78 47.01
N ILE A 75 -12.47 -12.59 47.61
CA ILE A 75 -11.39 -11.78 48.21
C ILE A 75 -10.97 -10.57 47.35
N ALA A 76 -11.97 -9.70 47.15
CA ALA A 76 -11.76 -8.29 47.42
C ALA A 76 -11.71 -8.08 48.94
N ARG A 77 -11.00 -7.03 49.38
CA ARG A 77 -11.07 -6.39 50.72
C ARG A 77 -10.09 -6.94 51.77
N GLN A 78 -8.87 -6.42 51.75
CA GLN A 78 -8.15 -5.82 52.90
C GLN A 78 -6.66 -5.81 52.57
N PHE A 79 -6.06 -4.63 52.38
CA PHE A 79 -4.73 -4.30 52.91
C PHE A 79 -4.56 -2.77 52.81
N MET A 80 -4.98 -2.10 53.87
CA MET A 80 -4.67 -0.69 54.14
C MET A 80 -4.11 -0.65 55.57
N ARG A 81 -2.82 -0.37 55.70
CA ARG A 81 -2.06 0.06 56.90
C ARG A 81 -0.60 0.21 56.46
N ALA A 82 -0.14 1.42 56.14
CA ALA A 82 0.39 2.44 57.06
C ALA A 82 1.90 2.27 57.30
N THR A 83 2.70 3.06 56.57
CA THR A 83 3.99 3.57 57.03
C THR A 83 4.20 4.94 56.39
N SER A 84 3.91 5.98 57.17
CA SER A 84 4.38 7.35 56.91
C SER A 84 5.82 7.44 57.37
N LEU A 85 6.74 7.83 56.48
CA LEU A 85 7.98 8.49 56.88
C LEU A 85 8.08 9.82 56.11
N LEU A 86 8.13 10.87 56.91
CA LEU A 86 8.18 12.27 56.56
C LEU A 86 9.62 12.61 56.12
N ILE A 87 9.82 13.06 54.88
CA ILE A 87 10.96 13.91 54.52
C ILE A 87 10.39 15.18 53.90
N LEU A 88 10.47 16.25 54.68
CA LEU A 88 10.19 17.62 54.30
C LEU A 88 11.51 18.22 53.80
N LEU A 89 11.61 18.56 52.51
CA LEU A 89 12.60 19.52 52.03
C LEU A 89 11.97 20.35 50.91
N ALA A 90 11.97 21.65 51.18
CA ALA A 90 11.31 22.70 50.45
C ALA A 90 11.88 22.89 49.03
N GLY A 91 10.97 23.05 48.08
CA GLY A 91 11.24 23.57 46.75
C GLY A 91 9.97 24.22 46.22
N LEU A 92 9.69 25.46 46.66
CA LEU A 92 8.70 26.32 46.01
C LEU A 92 9.26 26.72 44.64
N ALA A 93 8.84 26.04 43.59
CA ALA A 93 8.76 26.63 42.27
C ALA A 93 7.34 27.20 42.11
N PRO A 94 7.15 28.47 41.72
CA PRO A 94 5.83 28.93 41.33
C PRO A 94 5.49 28.23 40.01
N ALA A 95 4.66 27.19 40.09
CA ALA A 95 3.94 26.70 38.93
C ALA A 95 3.05 27.85 38.45
N LEU A 96 3.51 28.51 37.38
CA LEU A 96 2.75 29.45 36.60
C LEU A 96 1.50 28.67 36.13
N LEU A 97 0.35 28.93 36.76
CA LEU A 97 -0.95 28.52 36.23
C LEU A 97 -1.12 29.26 34.92
N ALA A 98 -0.61 28.67 33.84
CA ALA A 98 -1.08 28.95 32.50
C ALA A 98 -2.58 28.64 32.53
N GLN A 99 -3.40 29.68 32.58
CA GLN A 99 -4.80 29.56 32.28
C GLN A 99 -4.88 29.01 30.85
N ASP A 100 -5.25 27.74 30.71
CA ASP A 100 -5.65 27.19 29.43
C ASP A 100 -6.80 28.06 28.92
N LYS A 101 -6.48 28.89 27.91
CA LYS A 101 -7.50 29.52 27.08
C LYS A 101 -8.43 28.40 26.60
N PRO A 102 -9.75 28.50 26.79
CA PRO A 102 -10.66 27.51 26.25
C PRO A 102 -10.41 27.40 24.76
N ALA A 103 -10.18 26.16 24.30
CA ALA A 103 -10.03 25.85 22.89
C ALA A 103 -11.18 26.51 22.14
N THR A 104 -10.87 27.46 21.28
CA THR A 104 -11.82 28.06 20.34
C THR A 104 -12.57 26.92 19.66
N GLU A 105 -13.89 26.84 19.89
CA GLU A 105 -14.76 25.87 19.24
C GLU A 105 -14.51 25.94 17.73
N LYS A 106 -14.09 24.81 17.14
CA LYS A 106 -13.98 24.69 15.69
C LYS A 106 -15.35 25.06 15.09
N PRO A 107 -15.40 25.92 14.06
CA PRO A 107 -16.66 26.28 13.40
C PRO A 107 -17.44 25.01 13.05
N ALA A 108 -18.75 25.03 13.30
CA ALA A 108 -19.63 23.91 12.96
C ALA A 108 -19.41 23.49 11.51
N THR A 109 -18.99 22.25 11.31
CA THR A 109 -18.52 21.73 10.04
C THR A 109 -19.67 21.62 9.03
N LYS A 110 -19.79 22.60 8.12
CA LYS A 110 -20.77 22.51 7.03
C LYS A 110 -20.20 21.63 5.92
N LEU A 111 -20.45 20.33 6.01
CA LEU A 111 -20.13 19.37 4.96
C LEU A 111 -21.06 19.55 3.77
N VAL A 112 -20.48 19.80 2.58
CA VAL A 112 -21.23 19.95 1.32
C VAL A 112 -21.07 18.67 0.48
N PRO A 113 -22.13 17.88 0.26
CA PRO A 113 -22.04 16.72 -0.63
C PRO A 113 -21.86 17.18 -2.08
N LEU A 114 -20.94 16.55 -2.80
CA LEU A 114 -20.65 16.87 -4.21
C LEU A 114 -21.30 15.91 -5.21
N ASN A 115 -21.87 14.81 -4.73
CA ASN A 115 -22.64 13.87 -5.54
C ASN A 115 -23.90 13.39 -4.81
N GLU A 116 -24.87 12.85 -5.56
CA GLU A 116 -26.17 12.41 -5.03
C GLU A 116 -26.03 11.32 -3.96
N LYS A 117 -25.04 10.44 -4.13
CA LYS A 117 -24.72 9.36 -3.18
C LYS A 117 -24.12 9.86 -1.86
N LYS A 118 -23.72 11.13 -1.78
CA LYS A 118 -23.05 11.72 -0.62
C LYS A 118 -21.80 10.92 -0.20
N THR A 119 -21.08 10.40 -1.19
CA THR A 119 -19.80 9.69 -0.99
C THR A 119 -18.61 10.63 -1.09
N ILE A 120 -18.81 11.85 -1.62
CA ILE A 120 -17.82 12.93 -1.65
C ILE A 120 -18.38 14.11 -0.87
N LEU A 121 -17.69 14.53 0.19
CA LEU A 121 -18.09 15.69 1.00
C LEU A 121 -16.94 16.70 1.03
N LEU A 122 -17.24 17.95 0.68
CA LEU A 122 -16.33 19.08 0.82
C LEU A 122 -16.52 19.75 2.18
N ASP A 123 -15.43 19.91 2.92
CA ASP A 123 -15.36 20.69 4.15
C ASP A 123 -14.42 21.87 3.93
N LYS A 124 -14.94 22.94 3.34
CA LYS A 124 -14.15 24.14 3.04
C LYS A 124 -13.60 24.81 4.32
N PRO A 125 -14.39 25.02 5.39
CA PRO A 125 -13.87 25.57 6.65
C PRO A 125 -12.82 24.67 7.32
N GLY A 126 -12.95 23.36 7.18
CA GLY A 126 -11.98 22.39 7.71
C GLY A 126 -10.81 22.07 6.77
N GLY A 127 -10.74 22.69 5.59
CA GLY A 127 -9.63 22.50 4.64
C GLY A 127 -9.49 21.07 4.10
N ARG A 128 -10.59 20.30 3.96
CA ARG A 128 -10.52 18.86 3.67
C ARG A 128 -11.63 18.34 2.76
N VAL A 129 -11.35 17.21 2.10
CA VAL A 129 -12.32 16.42 1.33
C VAL A 129 -12.50 15.08 2.01
N LEU A 130 -13.74 14.67 2.25
CA LEU A 130 -14.07 13.36 2.83
C LEU A 130 -14.62 12.43 1.76
N LEU A 131 -14.05 11.24 1.64
CA LEU A 131 -14.52 10.19 0.73
C LEU A 131 -15.01 8.98 1.53
N LYS A 132 -16.25 8.56 1.29
CA LYS A 132 -16.78 7.32 1.87
C LYS A 132 -16.35 6.14 1.00
N THR A 133 -15.66 5.19 1.60
CA THR A 133 -15.10 4.02 0.92
C THR A 133 -15.36 2.75 1.73
N LYS A 134 -14.99 1.60 1.17
CA LYS A 134 -15.06 0.30 1.84
C LYS A 134 -13.75 -0.47 1.66
N ILE A 135 -13.38 -1.27 2.65
CA ILE A 135 -12.28 -2.23 2.52
C ILE A 135 -12.67 -3.28 1.46
N CYS A 136 -11.87 -3.45 0.41
CA CYS A 136 -12.07 -4.51 -0.59
C CYS A 136 -10.93 -5.54 -0.63
N LEU A 137 -9.75 -5.20 -0.07
CA LEU A 137 -8.59 -6.08 -0.07
C LEU A 137 -7.76 -5.93 1.22
N LYS A 138 -7.35 -7.05 1.81
CA LYS A 138 -6.50 -7.10 3.02
C LYS A 138 -5.13 -7.75 2.80
N GLU A 139 -4.93 -8.42 1.67
CA GLU A 139 -3.72 -9.18 1.34
C GLU A 139 -3.45 -9.10 -0.16
N GLY A 140 -2.17 -9.11 -0.55
CA GLY A 140 -1.72 -9.00 -1.94
C GLY A 140 -0.78 -7.81 -2.16
N VAL A 141 -0.27 -7.68 -3.38
CA VAL A 141 0.52 -6.52 -3.80
C VAL A 141 -0.39 -5.36 -4.13
N LEU A 142 0.05 -4.14 -3.86
CA LEU A 142 -0.75 -2.93 -4.08
C LEU A 142 -0.22 -2.10 -5.23
N GLU A 143 -1.16 -1.67 -6.08
CA GLU A 143 -0.99 -0.52 -6.96
C GLU A 143 -1.68 0.72 -6.39
N MET A 144 -2.79 0.55 -5.65
CA MET A 144 -3.59 1.64 -5.12
C MET A 144 -3.82 1.53 -3.61
N LEU A 145 -3.92 2.67 -2.94
CA LEU A 145 -4.61 2.75 -1.64
C LEU A 145 -6.13 2.68 -1.87
N ALA A 146 -6.63 3.43 -2.84
CA ALA A 146 -8.06 3.50 -3.16
C ALA A 146 -8.29 3.61 -4.67
N CYS A 147 -9.30 2.91 -5.18
CA CYS A 147 -9.72 2.97 -6.58
C CYS A 147 -11.24 3.23 -6.68
N PRO A 148 -11.74 3.77 -7.80
CA PRO A 148 -13.17 3.78 -8.09
C PRO A 148 -13.73 2.35 -8.15
N ARG A 149 -14.99 2.17 -7.80
CA ARG A 149 -15.64 0.86 -7.80
C ARG A 149 -15.70 0.24 -9.21
N GLN A 150 -15.56 -1.07 -9.30
CA GLN A 150 -15.52 -1.90 -10.51
C GLN A 150 -14.33 -1.59 -11.43
N THR A 151 -13.16 -1.33 -10.84
CA THR A 151 -11.91 -1.07 -11.59
C THR A 151 -10.77 -1.96 -11.08
N LYS A 152 -10.03 -1.51 -10.07
CA LYS A 152 -8.78 -2.10 -9.57
C LYS A 152 -8.90 -2.67 -8.16
N GLU A 153 -10.07 -3.11 -7.71
CA GLU A 153 -10.25 -3.62 -6.33
C GLU A 153 -9.35 -4.80 -5.95
N HIS A 154 -8.84 -5.56 -6.92
CA HIS A 154 -7.94 -6.70 -6.71
C HIS A 154 -6.50 -6.29 -6.35
N GLU A 155 -6.19 -5.00 -6.39
CA GLU A 155 -4.87 -4.40 -6.09
C GLU A 155 -5.01 -3.07 -5.31
N SER A 156 -6.17 -2.88 -4.67
CA SER A 156 -6.54 -1.66 -3.94
C SER A 156 -7.09 -2.03 -2.56
N ILE A 157 -6.64 -1.36 -1.48
CA ILE A 157 -7.22 -1.58 -0.14
C ILE A 157 -8.69 -1.13 -0.11
N LEU A 158 -8.99 0.00 -0.76
CA LEU A 158 -10.28 0.67 -0.67
C LEU A 158 -11.00 0.77 -2.03
N SER A 159 -12.28 0.41 -2.02
CA SER A 159 -13.21 0.68 -3.12
C SER A 159 -14.02 1.95 -2.83
N PHE A 160 -14.06 2.86 -3.80
CA PHE A 160 -14.73 4.14 -3.72
C PHE A 160 -15.88 4.21 -4.73
N ASP A 161 -17.11 4.35 -4.24
CA ASP A 161 -18.30 4.52 -5.09
C ASP A 161 -18.58 6.01 -5.36
N GLY A 162 -17.75 6.62 -6.19
CA GLY A 162 -17.92 8.01 -6.63
C GLY A 162 -17.00 8.38 -7.79
N GLU A 163 -17.14 9.63 -8.21
CA GLU A 163 -16.52 10.15 -9.42
C GLU A 163 -15.19 10.85 -9.11
N ALA A 164 -14.08 10.34 -9.67
CA ALA A 164 -12.73 10.84 -9.41
C ALA A 164 -12.57 12.33 -9.80
N HIS A 165 -13.23 12.77 -10.88
CA HIS A 165 -13.17 14.17 -11.32
C HIS A 165 -13.82 15.14 -10.30
N LEU A 166 -14.80 14.69 -9.52
CA LEU A 166 -15.38 15.49 -8.44
C LEU A 166 -14.45 15.57 -7.24
N VAL A 167 -13.67 14.53 -6.95
CA VAL A 167 -12.61 14.58 -5.93
C VAL A 167 -11.52 15.57 -6.34
N HIS A 168 -11.09 15.53 -7.60
CA HIS A 168 -10.18 16.53 -8.16
C HIS A 168 -10.73 17.95 -8.00
N ALA A 169 -11.97 18.18 -8.43
CA ALA A 169 -12.62 19.50 -8.31
C ALA A 169 -12.72 19.97 -6.84
N ALA A 170 -12.97 19.06 -5.91
CA ALA A 170 -13.01 19.35 -4.47
C ALA A 170 -11.65 19.83 -3.95
N LEU A 171 -10.56 19.18 -4.36
CA LEU A 171 -9.20 19.59 -4.00
C LEU A 171 -8.86 20.98 -4.57
N LEU A 172 -9.20 21.23 -5.84
CA LEU A 172 -9.05 22.57 -6.43
C LEU A 172 -9.88 23.63 -5.68
N ALA A 173 -11.11 23.30 -5.26
CA ALA A 173 -11.97 24.21 -4.51
C ALA A 173 -11.44 24.56 -3.11
N LEU A 174 -10.56 23.73 -2.55
CA LEU A 174 -9.78 24.02 -1.34
C LEU A 174 -8.54 24.87 -1.62
N GLY A 175 -8.20 25.12 -2.88
CA GLY A 175 -6.98 25.80 -3.29
C GLY A 175 -5.78 24.87 -3.48
N ALA A 176 -6.01 23.56 -3.64
CA ALA A 176 -4.92 22.63 -3.87
C ALA A 176 -4.33 22.76 -5.28
N GLU A 177 -3.01 22.65 -5.41
CA GLU A 177 -2.31 22.76 -6.69
C GLU A 177 -1.84 21.39 -7.20
N PRO A 178 -2.31 20.94 -8.37
CA PRO A 178 -1.82 19.72 -8.98
C PRO A 178 -0.42 19.92 -9.55
N GLY A 179 0.40 18.87 -9.51
CA GLY A 179 1.69 18.85 -10.18
C GLY A 179 1.67 18.03 -11.47
N GLY A 180 2.35 16.89 -11.45
CA GLY A 180 2.47 16.03 -12.62
C GLY A 180 2.97 14.63 -12.27
N PRO A 181 2.66 13.63 -13.12
CA PRO A 181 2.96 12.23 -12.84
C PRO A 181 4.47 11.96 -12.94
N ALA A 182 4.87 10.76 -12.51
CA ALA A 182 6.24 10.31 -12.71
C ALA A 182 6.62 10.32 -14.20
N LYS A 183 7.89 10.66 -14.48
CA LYS A 183 8.51 10.42 -15.78
C LYS A 183 9.44 9.23 -15.64
N PHE A 184 9.29 8.21 -16.47
CA PHE A 184 10.12 6.99 -16.39
C PHE A 184 11.37 7.06 -17.25
N GLN A 185 11.25 7.68 -18.43
CA GLN A 185 12.33 7.78 -19.42
C GLN A 185 12.59 9.24 -19.81
N PRO A 186 13.81 9.59 -20.22
CA PRO A 186 15.03 8.75 -20.16
C PRO A 186 15.61 8.63 -18.75
N LYS A 187 15.20 9.50 -17.82
CA LYS A 187 15.58 9.48 -16.41
C LYS A 187 14.33 9.53 -15.56
N TYR A 188 14.30 8.70 -14.50
CA TYR A 188 13.19 8.72 -13.56
C TYR A 188 13.09 10.07 -12.84
N VAL A 189 11.90 10.65 -12.84
CA VAL A 189 11.51 11.81 -12.02
C VAL A 189 10.25 11.41 -11.24
N PRO A 190 10.22 11.56 -9.91
CA PRO A 190 9.07 11.17 -9.10
C PRO A 190 7.85 12.05 -9.40
N PRO A 191 6.64 11.57 -9.06
CA PRO A 191 5.45 12.41 -9.09
C PRO A 191 5.63 13.68 -8.28
N GLN A 192 5.06 14.77 -8.77
CA GLN A 192 5.11 16.09 -8.17
C GLN A 192 3.71 16.62 -7.95
N GLY A 193 3.58 17.55 -7.01
CA GLY A 193 2.32 18.18 -6.65
C GLY A 193 2.31 18.58 -5.19
N GLN A 194 1.26 19.29 -4.79
CA GLN A 194 1.08 19.59 -3.38
C GLN A 194 0.87 18.32 -2.56
N THR A 195 1.51 18.23 -1.40
CA THR A 195 1.32 17.10 -0.50
C THR A 195 -0.10 17.07 0.05
N ILE A 196 -0.73 15.91 0.00
CA ILE A 196 -2.03 15.64 0.61
C ILE A 196 -1.82 14.72 1.80
N ASP A 197 -2.14 15.19 3.00
CA ASP A 197 -2.29 14.30 4.15
C ASP A 197 -3.55 13.47 3.98
N ILE A 198 -3.41 12.15 4.08
CA ILE A 198 -4.52 11.20 3.97
C ILE A 198 -4.67 10.51 5.31
N PHE A 199 -5.80 10.74 5.96
CA PHE A 199 -6.21 9.99 7.15
C PHE A 199 -7.36 9.04 6.82
N ILE A 200 -7.37 7.91 7.50
CA ILE A 200 -8.43 6.91 7.38
C ILE A 200 -9.17 6.85 8.71
N ASN A 201 -10.48 7.04 8.64
CA ASN A 201 -11.37 7.14 9.78
C ASN A 201 -12.38 5.99 9.74
N TRP A 202 -12.55 5.26 10.83
CA TRP A 202 -13.56 4.19 10.93
C TRP A 202 -13.95 3.96 12.38
N LYS A 203 -15.01 3.18 12.61
CA LYS A 203 -15.34 2.63 13.93
C LYS A 203 -14.79 1.22 14.03
N ASP A 204 -13.99 0.94 15.05
CA ASP A 204 -13.49 -0.42 15.29
C ASP A 204 -14.59 -1.37 15.80
N ALA A 205 -14.21 -2.62 16.05
CA ALA A 205 -15.13 -3.65 16.54
C ALA A 205 -15.77 -3.32 17.90
N ASP A 206 -15.13 -2.45 18.70
CA ASP A 206 -15.64 -1.96 19.99
C ASP A 206 -16.47 -0.68 19.84
N GLY A 207 -16.65 -0.19 18.60
CA GLY A 207 -17.37 1.03 18.27
C GLY A 207 -16.59 2.32 18.50
N GLN A 208 -15.30 2.23 18.85
CA GLN A 208 -14.45 3.40 19.08
C GLN A 208 -14.02 4.03 17.76
N ASP A 209 -14.00 5.36 17.73
CA ASP A 209 -13.53 6.11 16.57
C ASP A 209 -12.02 5.98 16.43
N GLN A 210 -11.59 5.46 15.30
CA GLN A 210 -10.20 5.32 14.92
C GLN A 210 -9.86 6.35 13.84
N ARG A 211 -8.66 6.92 13.93
CA ARG A 211 -8.09 7.80 12.90
C ARG A 211 -6.61 7.56 12.79
N VAL A 212 -6.15 7.12 11.61
CA VAL A 212 -4.73 6.86 11.36
C VAL A 212 -4.29 7.47 10.03
N PRO A 213 -3.02 7.89 9.89
CA PRO A 213 -2.51 8.24 8.57
C PRO A 213 -2.47 6.99 7.68
N ALA A 214 -2.80 7.14 6.40
CA ALA A 214 -2.97 6.03 5.47
C ALA A 214 -1.72 5.13 5.35
N GLN A 215 -0.53 5.71 5.53
CA GLN A 215 0.74 4.98 5.61
C GLN A 215 0.71 3.83 6.63
N ARG A 216 -0.06 3.95 7.74
CA ARG A 216 -0.13 2.89 8.76
C ARG A 216 -0.77 1.60 8.24
N TRP A 217 -1.55 1.66 7.17
CA TRP A 217 -2.17 0.49 6.54
C TRP A 217 -1.34 -0.12 5.42
N ILE A 218 -0.20 0.48 5.08
CA ILE A 218 0.63 0.05 3.96
C ILE A 218 2.03 -0.29 4.48
N ARG A 219 2.56 -1.44 4.07
CA ARG A 219 3.94 -1.85 4.37
C ARG A 219 4.67 -2.24 3.10
N HIS A 220 5.99 -2.24 3.17
CA HIS A 220 6.80 -2.82 2.10
C HIS A 220 6.46 -4.29 1.91
N ALA A 221 6.36 -4.73 0.65
CA ALA A 221 6.08 -6.11 0.29
C ALA A 221 7.15 -7.03 0.87
N THR A 222 6.73 -8.01 1.65
CA THR A 222 7.65 -8.91 2.37
C THR A 222 7.85 -10.23 1.64
N MET A 223 6.84 -10.70 0.92
CA MET A 223 6.85 -11.98 0.20
C MET A 223 7.41 -11.84 -1.22
N ARG A 224 8.67 -11.40 -1.31
CA ARG A 224 9.41 -11.25 -2.57
C ARG A 224 10.86 -11.68 -2.41
N TYR A 225 11.58 -11.74 -3.53
CA TYR A 225 13.04 -11.82 -3.52
C TYR A 225 13.64 -10.47 -3.12
N PHE A 226 14.60 -10.55 -2.21
CA PHE A 226 15.52 -9.50 -1.83
C PHE A 226 16.90 -9.88 -2.33
N GLU A 227 17.63 -8.90 -2.84
CA GLU A 227 18.90 -9.11 -3.50
C GLU A 227 19.93 -8.14 -2.94
N PHE A 228 21.18 -8.59 -2.85
CA PHE A 228 22.30 -7.74 -2.49
C PHE A 228 23.53 -8.11 -3.32
N PRO A 229 24.19 -7.15 -3.98
CA PRO A 229 25.39 -7.42 -4.77
C PRO A 229 26.49 -8.09 -3.93
N LEU A 230 27.02 -9.20 -4.43
CA LEU A 230 28.12 -9.94 -3.80
C LEU A 230 28.98 -10.57 -4.91
N GLU A 231 30.21 -10.06 -5.07
CA GLU A 231 31.10 -10.45 -6.18
C GLU A 231 31.44 -11.94 -6.19
N LYS A 232 31.62 -12.53 -5.01
CA LYS A 232 31.84 -13.97 -4.83
C LYS A 232 31.41 -14.41 -3.44
N VAL A 233 30.98 -15.65 -3.33
CA VAL A 233 30.77 -16.30 -2.03
C VAL A 233 32.14 -16.53 -1.37
N PRO A 234 32.32 -16.21 -0.08
CA PRO A 234 33.59 -16.46 0.61
C PRO A 234 34.00 -17.93 0.60
N GLU A 235 35.30 -18.19 0.62
CA GLU A 235 35.83 -19.56 0.65
C GLU A 235 35.30 -20.32 1.87
N GLY A 236 34.90 -21.58 1.67
CA GLY A 236 34.32 -22.42 2.72
C GLY A 236 32.82 -22.20 3.00
N VAL A 237 32.19 -21.14 2.47
CA VAL A 237 30.75 -20.94 2.59
C VAL A 237 30.01 -21.79 1.56
N VAL A 238 29.20 -22.73 2.04
CA VAL A 238 28.35 -23.58 1.19
C VAL A 238 26.92 -23.08 1.23
N ILE A 239 26.40 -22.61 0.08
CA ILE A 239 25.02 -22.16 -0.08
C ILE A 239 24.22 -23.24 -0.81
N GLU A 240 23.47 -24.04 -0.07
CA GLU A 240 22.61 -25.09 -0.64
C GLU A 240 21.41 -24.46 -1.35
N ARG A 241 21.00 -24.96 -2.52
CA ARG A 241 19.75 -24.56 -3.19
C ARG A 241 18.58 -25.41 -2.67
N LYS A 242 17.91 -24.95 -1.64
CA LYS A 242 16.64 -25.49 -1.09
C LYS A 242 15.56 -24.40 -1.15
N GLU A 243 14.30 -24.78 -0.95
CA GLU A 243 13.18 -23.82 -1.02
C GLU A 243 13.33 -22.67 -0.01
N ASP A 244 13.78 -22.95 1.21
CA ASP A 244 13.95 -21.97 2.31
C ASP A 244 15.41 -21.57 2.58
N SER A 245 16.27 -21.57 1.56
CA SER A 245 17.69 -21.25 1.73
C SER A 245 18.07 -19.92 1.10
N LEU A 246 19.11 -19.32 1.69
CA LEU A 246 19.91 -18.30 1.04
C LEU A 246 20.37 -18.83 -0.32
N ARG A 247 20.41 -17.97 -1.33
CA ARG A 247 20.84 -18.33 -2.69
C ARG A 247 21.93 -17.38 -3.16
N TYR A 248 22.76 -17.88 -4.05
CA TYR A 248 23.74 -17.07 -4.77
C TYR A 248 23.53 -17.22 -6.27
N ASP A 249 23.40 -16.10 -6.95
CA ASP A 249 23.42 -15.99 -8.40
C ASP A 249 24.85 -15.65 -8.84
N GLU A 250 25.54 -16.65 -9.35
CA GLU A 250 26.92 -16.54 -9.83
C GLU A 250 27.04 -15.72 -11.12
N PHE A 251 25.99 -15.65 -11.93
CA PHE A 251 26.01 -14.92 -13.19
C PHE A 251 25.82 -13.42 -12.93
N ASN A 252 24.80 -13.06 -12.15
CA ASN A 252 24.49 -11.66 -11.86
C ASN A 252 25.23 -11.11 -10.62
N LYS A 253 25.95 -11.95 -9.87
CA LYS A 253 26.70 -11.60 -8.66
C LYS A 253 25.81 -11.05 -7.54
N TYR A 254 24.74 -11.77 -7.21
CA TYR A 254 23.83 -11.40 -6.12
C TYR A 254 23.67 -12.51 -5.08
N LEU A 255 23.64 -12.10 -3.81
CA LEU A 255 23.07 -12.90 -2.73
C LEU A 255 21.57 -12.63 -2.64
N ILE A 256 20.78 -13.69 -2.57
CA ILE A 256 19.32 -13.64 -2.74
C ILE A 256 18.63 -14.35 -1.57
N TRP A 257 17.56 -13.75 -1.06
CA TRP A 257 16.68 -14.33 -0.04
C TRP A 257 15.21 -14.07 -0.38
N PHE A 258 14.33 -15.03 -0.15
CA PHE A 258 12.89 -14.85 -0.34
C PHE A 258 12.17 -14.69 1.00
N GLY A 259 11.31 -13.68 1.11
CA GLY A 259 10.45 -13.54 2.29
C GLY A 259 11.14 -12.91 3.50
N THR A 260 10.49 -13.02 4.65
CA THR A 260 11.01 -12.53 5.93
C THR A 260 12.05 -13.49 6.51
N MET A 261 13.23 -12.97 6.85
CA MET A 261 14.26 -13.73 7.55
C MET A 261 14.09 -13.60 9.07
N THR A 262 14.09 -14.73 9.79
CA THR A 262 14.09 -14.72 11.26
C THR A 262 15.45 -14.33 11.82
N LYS A 263 15.51 -13.85 13.07
CA LYS A 263 16.78 -13.53 13.75
C LYS A 263 17.73 -14.73 13.80
N THR A 264 17.19 -15.93 14.07
CA THR A 264 17.96 -17.17 14.11
C THR A 264 18.53 -17.56 12.75
N GLN A 265 17.76 -17.41 11.66
CA GLN A 265 18.27 -17.64 10.30
C GLN A 265 19.38 -16.64 9.96
N ARG A 266 19.17 -15.35 10.29
CA ARG A 266 20.19 -14.31 10.10
C ARG A 266 21.49 -14.66 10.83
N GLU A 267 21.40 -15.03 12.10
CA GLU A 267 22.58 -15.39 12.91
C GLU A 267 23.27 -16.65 12.38
N LYS A 268 22.49 -17.65 11.95
CA LYS A 268 23.03 -18.84 11.27
C LYS A 268 23.82 -18.46 10.02
N PHE A 269 23.29 -17.59 9.16
CA PHE A 269 23.99 -17.16 7.96
C PHE A 269 25.22 -16.30 8.29
N LEU A 270 25.12 -15.37 9.24
CA LEU A 270 26.27 -14.58 9.68
C LEU A 270 27.42 -15.43 10.25
N ALA A 271 27.11 -16.55 10.90
CA ALA A 271 28.12 -17.48 11.41
C ALA A 271 28.85 -18.29 10.32
N MET A 272 28.38 -18.25 9.07
CA MET A 272 29.03 -18.98 7.97
C MET A 272 30.33 -18.31 7.51
N SER A 273 30.51 -17.00 7.75
CA SER A 273 31.72 -16.28 7.35
C SER A 273 31.92 -14.96 8.11
N GLU A 274 33.19 -14.62 8.37
CA GLU A 274 33.61 -13.30 8.87
C GLU A 274 33.82 -12.26 7.76
N ASP A 275 33.67 -12.65 6.49
CA ASP A 275 33.80 -11.74 5.36
C ASP A 275 32.81 -10.56 5.46
N LYS A 276 33.35 -9.34 5.32
CA LYS A 276 32.59 -8.12 5.60
C LYS A 276 31.48 -7.88 4.57
N ASP A 277 31.72 -8.20 3.30
CA ASP A 277 30.75 -7.97 2.22
C ASP A 277 29.62 -9.00 2.31
N TYR A 278 29.95 -10.26 2.60
CA TYR A 278 28.96 -11.29 2.89
C TYR A 278 28.10 -10.94 4.13
N GLN A 279 28.72 -10.51 5.23
CA GLN A 279 27.96 -10.10 6.42
C GLN A 279 27.05 -8.90 6.14
N LYS A 280 27.53 -7.93 5.35
CA LYS A 280 26.73 -6.78 4.92
C LYS A 280 25.54 -7.23 4.07
N ALA A 281 25.76 -8.17 3.15
CA ALA A 281 24.71 -8.74 2.32
C ALA A 281 23.63 -9.43 3.18
N VAL A 282 24.02 -10.32 4.10
CA VAL A 282 23.07 -11.01 4.99
C VAL A 282 22.28 -10.03 5.87
N LYS A 283 22.94 -9.01 6.45
CA LYS A 283 22.26 -7.97 7.25
C LYS A 283 21.26 -7.18 6.41
N SER A 284 21.64 -6.80 5.18
CA SER A 284 20.77 -6.08 4.26
C SER A 284 19.55 -6.90 3.85
N LEU A 285 19.73 -8.18 3.49
CA LEU A 285 18.61 -9.08 3.17
C LEU A 285 17.64 -9.23 4.35
N TYR A 286 18.18 -9.37 5.56
CA TYR A 286 17.37 -9.40 6.78
C TYR A 286 16.55 -8.12 6.95
N GLU A 287 17.18 -6.95 6.88
CA GLU A 287 16.53 -5.64 7.07
C GLU A 287 15.47 -5.35 6.00
N GLN A 288 15.78 -5.66 4.73
CA GLN A 288 14.85 -5.45 3.62
C GLN A 288 13.60 -6.34 3.75
N GLY A 289 13.77 -7.58 4.20
CA GLY A 289 12.68 -8.55 4.36
C GLY A 289 11.79 -8.35 5.59
N GLN A 290 12.13 -7.43 6.50
CA GLN A 290 11.27 -7.15 7.65
C GLN A 290 10.05 -6.30 7.24
N PRO A 291 8.89 -6.51 7.90
CA PRO A 291 7.75 -5.60 7.78
C PRO A 291 8.15 -4.17 8.14
N ARG A 292 8.01 -3.25 7.18
CA ARG A 292 8.32 -1.82 7.37
C ARG A 292 7.18 -0.98 6.82
N GLU A 293 6.71 -0.05 7.63
CA GLU A 293 5.64 0.88 7.24
C GLU A 293 6.08 1.74 6.06
N MET A 294 5.16 2.03 5.14
CA MET A 294 5.41 3.00 4.08
C MET A 294 5.71 4.37 4.67
N LYS A 295 6.71 5.07 4.13
CA LYS A 295 7.09 6.43 4.57
C LYS A 295 6.90 7.51 3.51
N ALA A 296 6.45 7.14 2.32
CA ALA A 296 6.21 8.09 1.24
C ALA A 296 5.04 9.04 1.58
N ASP A 297 5.13 10.27 1.08
CA ASP A 297 4.02 11.22 1.10
C ASP A 297 3.15 11.02 -0.14
N PHE A 298 1.86 11.32 0.00
CA PHE A 298 0.94 11.42 -1.13
C PHE A 298 0.97 12.83 -1.71
N VAL A 299 1.00 12.96 -3.03
CA VAL A 299 1.01 14.24 -3.75
C VAL A 299 -0.14 14.31 -4.75
N PHE A 300 -0.75 15.48 -4.86
CA PHE A 300 -1.81 15.73 -5.82
C PHE A 300 -1.22 15.92 -7.23
N VAL A 301 -1.30 14.88 -8.03
CA VAL A 301 -0.77 14.85 -9.40
C VAL A 301 -1.76 15.45 -10.40
N GLY A 302 -3.05 15.23 -10.17
CA GLY A 302 -4.15 15.87 -10.92
C GLY A 302 -4.75 15.06 -12.07
N SER A 303 -4.12 13.98 -12.54
CA SER A 303 -4.57 13.22 -13.74
C SER A 303 -4.88 14.14 -14.93
N LYS A 304 -5.72 13.69 -15.88
CA LYS A 304 -6.16 14.48 -17.03
C LYS A 304 -7.46 13.94 -17.64
N PHE A 305 -8.16 14.79 -18.37
CA PHE A 305 -9.18 14.35 -19.32
C PHE A 305 -8.51 13.92 -20.63
N ALA A 306 -9.04 12.87 -21.25
CA ALA A 306 -8.64 12.42 -22.57
C ALA A 306 -9.86 12.00 -23.39
N LYS A 307 -9.77 12.18 -24.70
CA LYS A 307 -10.78 11.71 -25.65
C LYS A 307 -10.48 10.26 -26.03
N LEU A 308 -11.46 9.38 -25.89
CA LEU A 308 -11.39 7.98 -26.29
C LEU A 308 -11.69 7.81 -27.78
N ASP A 309 -11.45 6.60 -28.31
CA ASP A 309 -11.65 6.25 -29.72
C ASP A 309 -13.12 6.41 -30.15
N ASP A 310 -14.06 6.17 -29.25
CA ASP A 310 -15.50 6.37 -29.47
C ASP A 310 -15.94 7.85 -29.42
N GLY A 311 -14.98 8.76 -29.19
CA GLY A 311 -15.17 10.20 -29.13
C GLY A 311 -15.62 10.74 -27.78
N THR A 312 -15.85 9.88 -26.78
CA THR A 312 -16.19 10.30 -25.42
C THR A 312 -14.99 10.91 -24.70
N GLU A 313 -15.23 11.94 -23.88
CA GLU A 313 -14.21 12.50 -23.02
C GLU A 313 -14.28 11.83 -21.65
N ARG A 314 -13.12 11.41 -21.13
CA ARG A 314 -13.02 10.66 -19.88
C ARG A 314 -11.90 11.20 -19.02
N TYR A 315 -12.19 11.37 -17.73
CA TYR A 315 -11.17 11.66 -16.73
C TYR A 315 -10.42 10.38 -16.40
N LEU A 316 -9.12 10.31 -16.71
CA LEU A 316 -8.40 9.02 -16.74
C LEU A 316 -8.30 8.33 -15.38
N ALA A 317 -8.16 9.08 -14.27
CA ALA A 317 -8.15 8.47 -12.94
C ALA A 317 -9.48 7.78 -12.56
N GLN A 318 -10.57 8.01 -13.30
CA GLN A 318 -11.82 7.27 -13.14
C GLN A 318 -11.64 5.76 -13.43
N ASP A 319 -10.56 5.37 -14.11
CA ASP A 319 -10.31 4.01 -14.56
C ASP A 319 -9.45 3.19 -13.59
N GLY A 320 -9.16 3.74 -12.41
CA GLY A 320 -8.53 3.02 -11.32
C GLY A 320 -7.52 3.83 -10.51
N SER A 321 -6.90 4.83 -11.13
CA SER A 321 -5.75 5.56 -10.58
C SER A 321 -6.14 6.74 -9.66
N LEU A 322 -7.04 6.50 -8.70
CA LEU A 322 -7.53 7.54 -7.77
C LEU A 322 -6.46 7.92 -6.73
N ILE A 323 -6.02 6.98 -5.89
CA ILE A 323 -4.92 7.20 -4.93
C ILE A 323 -3.93 6.05 -5.05
N CYS A 324 -2.81 6.30 -5.71
CA CYS A 324 -1.84 5.29 -6.09
C CYS A 324 -0.70 5.12 -5.07
N VAL A 325 -0.18 3.90 -4.96
CA VAL A 325 1.08 3.55 -4.28
C VAL A 325 2.12 2.92 -5.23
N ALA A 326 1.74 2.74 -6.49
CA ALA A 326 2.63 2.58 -7.64
C ALA A 326 2.42 3.77 -8.59
N ASN A 327 3.47 4.20 -9.28
CA ASN A 327 3.42 5.43 -10.06
C ASN A 327 2.72 5.22 -11.40
N PHE A 328 1.70 6.03 -11.69
CA PHE A 328 0.94 5.97 -12.96
C PHE A 328 0.90 7.32 -13.68
N SER A 329 0.88 7.27 -15.01
CA SER A 329 0.78 8.49 -15.84
C SER A 329 -0.57 9.20 -15.75
N ASP A 330 -1.60 8.50 -15.26
CA ASP A 330 -2.97 8.97 -15.11
C ASP A 330 -3.41 9.10 -13.64
N ALA A 331 -2.48 9.01 -12.69
CA ALA A 331 -2.77 9.15 -11.26
C ALA A 331 -3.40 10.51 -10.91
N MET A 332 -4.46 10.51 -10.09
CA MET A 332 -4.97 11.74 -9.46
C MET A 332 -4.14 12.11 -8.23
N ILE A 333 -3.88 11.14 -7.36
CA ILE A 333 -2.95 11.25 -6.23
C ILE A 333 -1.97 10.08 -6.34
N ASP A 334 -0.68 10.35 -6.15
CA ASP A 334 0.39 9.36 -6.25
C ASP A 334 1.37 9.54 -5.07
N ILE A 335 2.25 8.57 -4.85
CA ILE A 335 3.32 8.70 -3.85
C ILE A 335 4.56 9.38 -4.44
N ASN A 336 5.22 10.24 -3.66
CA ASN A 336 6.36 11.05 -4.10
C ASN A 336 7.71 10.29 -4.22
N VAL A 337 7.69 8.96 -4.24
CA VAL A 337 8.86 8.11 -4.36
C VAL A 337 8.72 7.15 -5.53
N LYS A 338 9.85 6.60 -5.97
CA LYS A 338 9.85 5.54 -6.98
C LYS A 338 9.15 4.30 -6.49
N SER A 339 8.03 3.99 -7.11
CA SER A 339 7.33 2.71 -7.01
C SER A 339 6.79 2.39 -8.39
N SER A 340 7.34 1.36 -9.03
CA SER A 340 6.96 1.05 -10.41
C SER A 340 5.68 0.23 -10.44
N ALA A 341 4.79 0.54 -11.38
CA ALA A 341 3.67 -0.33 -11.77
C ALA A 341 4.11 -1.50 -12.67
N ASP A 342 5.40 -1.59 -13.00
CA ASP A 342 5.93 -2.71 -13.77
C ASP A 342 6.12 -3.94 -12.86
N ASN A 343 5.41 -5.01 -13.18
CA ASN A 343 5.51 -6.30 -12.52
C ASN A 343 6.95 -6.85 -12.48
N ALA A 344 7.80 -6.49 -13.46
CA ALA A 344 9.20 -6.91 -13.50
C ALA A 344 10.08 -6.21 -12.47
N ALA A 345 9.74 -4.98 -12.05
CA ALA A 345 10.45 -4.26 -11.00
C ALA A 345 10.04 -4.69 -9.58
N GLY A 346 8.96 -5.48 -9.48
CA GLY A 346 8.35 -5.97 -8.25
C GLY A 346 7.63 -4.85 -7.50
N LEU A 347 6.30 -4.94 -7.41
CA LEU A 347 5.47 -4.01 -6.64
C LEU A 347 6.02 -3.86 -5.21
N THR A 348 6.10 -2.61 -4.75
CA THR A 348 6.89 -2.25 -3.56
C THR A 348 6.11 -2.46 -2.26
N PHE A 349 4.78 -2.44 -2.34
CA PHE A 349 3.91 -2.32 -1.17
C PHE A 349 2.81 -3.40 -1.15
N GLU A 350 2.39 -3.74 0.06
CA GLU A 350 1.28 -4.65 0.38
C GLU A 350 0.47 -4.05 1.55
N PRO A 351 -0.80 -4.47 1.77
CA PRO A 351 -1.52 -4.06 2.96
C PRO A 351 -0.82 -4.56 4.22
N TRP A 352 -0.89 -3.78 5.29
CA TRP A 352 -0.54 -4.26 6.62
C TRP A 352 -1.72 -4.99 7.24
N THR A 353 -1.97 -6.22 6.79
CA THR A 353 -3.17 -7.03 7.08
C THR A 353 -3.64 -6.97 8.54
N GLU A 354 -2.71 -7.05 9.50
CA GLU A 354 -3.04 -7.09 10.93
C GLU A 354 -3.58 -5.76 11.49
N ARG A 355 -3.50 -4.67 10.71
CA ARG A 355 -3.98 -3.33 11.08
C ARG A 355 -5.27 -2.94 10.38
N LEU A 356 -5.71 -3.72 9.39
CA LEU A 356 -6.88 -3.43 8.58
C LEU A 356 -8.14 -4.03 9.23
N PRO A 357 -9.26 -3.27 9.25
CA PRO A 357 -10.58 -3.84 9.49
C PRO A 357 -10.95 -4.93 8.48
N ASP A 358 -12.08 -5.60 8.70
CA ASP A 358 -12.55 -6.64 7.79
C ASP A 358 -13.03 -6.06 6.45
N VAL A 359 -12.99 -6.90 5.42
CA VAL A 359 -13.54 -6.57 4.10
C VAL A 359 -15.00 -6.15 4.24
N GLU A 360 -15.43 -5.22 3.40
CA GLU A 360 -16.72 -4.50 3.46
C GLU A 360 -16.88 -3.51 4.62
N THR A 361 -15.92 -3.37 5.54
CA THR A 361 -15.98 -2.31 6.56
C THR A 361 -16.00 -0.95 5.89
N GLU A 362 -16.98 -0.12 6.25
CA GLU A 362 -17.08 1.27 5.80
C GLU A 362 -16.04 2.14 6.50
N VAL A 363 -15.31 2.92 5.71
CA VAL A 363 -14.28 3.83 6.21
C VAL A 363 -14.38 5.16 5.46
N THR A 364 -13.90 6.22 6.09
CA THR A 364 -13.87 7.56 5.49
C THR A 364 -12.43 8.00 5.32
N LEU A 365 -12.02 8.21 4.06
CA LEU A 365 -10.78 8.91 3.75
C LEU A 365 -10.98 10.40 3.99
N GLU A 366 -10.01 11.03 4.64
CA GLU A 366 -9.91 12.46 4.84
C GLU A 366 -8.66 12.95 4.13
N LEU A 367 -8.86 13.74 3.06
CA LEU A 367 -7.81 14.33 2.24
C LEU A 367 -7.61 15.80 2.65
N ILE A 368 -6.40 16.15 3.07
CA ILE A 368 -6.06 17.49 3.56
C ILE A 368 -4.83 18.01 2.78
N PRO A 369 -4.99 19.00 1.88
CA PRO A 369 -3.85 19.62 1.22
C PRO A 369 -2.99 20.39 2.23
N ARG A 370 -1.67 20.12 2.27
CA ARG A 370 -0.75 20.80 3.19
C ARG A 370 -0.48 22.23 2.73
N GLY A 371 -0.51 23.18 3.66
CA GLY A 371 -0.02 24.55 3.44
C GLY A 371 -1.03 25.54 2.83
N LEU A 372 -2.33 25.24 2.90
CA LEU A 372 -3.39 26.13 2.41
C LEU A 372 -3.43 27.50 3.11
N ASP A 373 -3.15 27.55 4.42
CA ASP A 373 -3.20 28.79 5.22
C ASP A 373 -2.23 29.86 4.69
N LYS A 374 -1.04 29.43 4.23
CA LYS A 374 0.00 30.34 3.68
C LYS A 374 -0.32 30.89 2.29
N ALA A 375 -1.21 30.22 1.55
CA ALA A 375 -1.60 30.64 0.20
C ALA A 375 -2.71 31.70 0.23
N ASN A 376 -3.57 31.66 1.26
CA ASN A 376 -4.61 32.66 1.45
C ASN A 376 -4.04 33.97 2.01
N GLU A 377 -3.09 33.93 2.95
CA GLU A 377 -2.42 35.14 3.47
C GLU A 377 -1.70 35.94 2.37
N LYS A 378 -1.01 35.26 1.43
CA LYS A 378 -0.33 35.94 0.32
C LYS A 378 -1.27 36.63 -0.69
N LYS A 379 -2.51 36.15 -0.84
CA LYS A 379 -3.48 36.76 -1.76
C LYS A 379 -4.13 38.00 -1.15
N GLU A 380 -4.28 38.04 0.16
CA GLU A 380 -4.79 39.22 0.87
C GLU A 380 -3.76 40.36 0.91
N ASP A 381 -2.46 40.06 0.82
CA ASP A 381 -1.40 41.07 0.75
C ASP A 381 -1.18 41.65 -0.67
N GLU A 382 -1.77 41.06 -1.71
CA GLU A 382 -1.65 41.48 -3.12
C GLU A 382 -2.91 42.18 -3.68
N GLU A 383 -4.01 42.22 -2.90
CA GLU A 383 -5.22 43.03 -3.17
C GLU A 383 -5.21 44.33 -2.35
#